data_AF-A0AAX1NA68-F1
#
_entry.id   AF-A0AAX1NA68-F1
#
_cell.length_a   1.000
_cell.length_b   1.000
_cell.length_c   1.000
_cell.angle_alpha   90.00
_cell.angle_beta   90.00
_cell.angle_gamma   90.00
#
_symmetry.space_group_name_H-M   'P 1'
#
loop_
_entity.id
_entity.type
_entity.pdbx_description
1 polymer ?
#
loop_
_entity_poly.entity_id
_entity_poly.type
_entity_poly.pdbx_seq_one_letter_code
_entity_poly.pdbx_strand_id
1 'polypeptide(L)'
;MYFEGTISIDPSQLTHIEKVKPTKAFKRVFYYLTLGNVSDQVEKETFTAVSILQQLNDVLIHLGIDNIVRLSHDGIDFYLDKYGKEGDLKEAFDKYDLEIDHSMSTHYEKLVMVMEHDDTTFKYLLEIDINRTHKVGEYPIEMKVTGLLNQFKKSDKDRTAVESEMSDIFKDQEAYNKFKASKQYEFEQFLNEIKMAIIKLMKVDDVITKTKTKVVVPKNKVQEESDIRYDQSFGQYGVHYGYYGFSDFLFYSMLWSNMSHTNNITMYETHLESDMGEELGFFDEVDTSSDYFNDEVETDYHDLETESEDYSSDDFESNDTGFESTEDSGSWFDFGGDSDSDWGGFDDFDSDW
;
A
#
# COMPACT_ATOMS: atom_id res chain seq x y z
N MET A 1 -12.83 11.64 -5.71
CA MET A 1 -11.37 11.71 -5.52
C MET A 1 -11.03 11.67 -4.07
N TYR A 2 -9.98 10.95 -3.73
CA TYR A 2 -9.38 10.92 -2.40
C TYR A 2 -7.91 10.53 -2.52
N PHE A 3 -7.17 10.60 -1.41
CA PHE A 3 -5.75 10.27 -1.38
C PHE A 3 -5.52 8.95 -0.67
N GLU A 4 -4.58 8.16 -1.17
CA GLU A 4 -4.14 6.93 -0.54
C GLU A 4 -2.62 6.96 -0.38
N GLY A 5 -2.17 6.58 0.81
CA GLY A 5 -0.78 6.44 1.15
C GLY A 5 -0.49 5.01 1.59
N THR A 6 0.62 4.44 1.15
CA THR A 6 1.11 3.16 1.66
C THR A 6 2.40 3.39 2.41
N ILE A 7 2.47 2.93 3.66
CA ILE A 7 3.66 2.93 4.49
C ILE A 7 4.08 1.47 4.71
N SER A 8 5.19 1.07 4.11
CA SER A 8 5.77 -0.28 4.25
C SER A 8 6.88 -0.23 5.29
N ILE A 9 6.81 -1.12 6.30
CA ILE A 9 7.67 -1.06 7.49
C ILE A 9 8.40 -2.38 7.68
N ASP A 10 9.72 -2.31 7.77
CA ASP A 10 10.59 -3.46 8.03
C ASP A 10 11.14 -3.35 9.45
N PRO A 11 10.61 -4.12 10.42
CA PRO A 11 11.07 -4.08 11.80
C PRO A 11 12.46 -4.72 11.92
N SER A 12 13.35 -4.14 12.75
CA SER A 12 14.71 -4.66 13.01
C SER A 12 14.75 -5.97 13.83
N GLN A 13 13.73 -6.82 13.69
CA GLN A 13 13.61 -8.09 14.41
C GLN A 13 14.44 -9.17 13.70
N LEU A 14 14.76 -10.25 14.43
CA LEU A 14 15.45 -11.39 13.81
C LEU A 14 14.47 -12.10 12.88
N THR A 15 14.73 -12.08 11.57
CA THR A 15 13.99 -12.90 10.61
C THR A 15 14.62 -14.28 10.49
N HIS A 16 13.78 -15.30 10.30
CA HIS A 16 14.23 -16.63 9.93
C HIS A 16 13.85 -16.93 8.49
N ILE A 17 14.85 -17.17 7.64
CA ILE A 17 14.62 -17.61 6.27
C ILE A 17 14.29 -19.11 6.30
N GLU A 18 13.03 -19.45 6.01
CA GLU A 18 12.56 -20.83 5.89
C GLU A 18 12.45 -21.21 4.40
N LYS A 19 12.99 -22.39 4.04
CA LYS A 19 12.82 -22.97 2.71
C LYS A 19 11.47 -23.69 2.63
N VAL A 20 10.53 -23.14 1.87
CA VAL A 20 9.20 -23.71 1.70
C VAL A 20 9.05 -24.42 0.36
N LYS A 21 8.17 -25.43 0.33
CA LYS A 21 7.87 -26.17 -0.90
C LYS A 21 7.13 -25.26 -1.87
N PRO A 22 7.60 -25.15 -3.13
CA PRO A 22 6.94 -24.29 -4.11
C PRO A 22 5.52 -24.75 -4.41
N THR A 23 4.60 -23.79 -4.51
CA THR A 23 3.17 -24.02 -4.73
C THR A 23 2.82 -24.21 -6.21
N LYS A 24 3.55 -23.57 -7.12
CA LYS A 24 3.35 -23.70 -8.59
C LYS A 24 3.77 -25.09 -9.09
N ALA A 25 2.91 -25.73 -9.90
CA ALA A 25 3.06 -27.13 -10.33
C ALA A 25 4.42 -27.43 -11.00
N PHE A 26 4.92 -26.53 -11.84
CA PHE A 26 6.22 -26.69 -12.52
C PHE A 26 7.41 -26.60 -11.55
N LYS A 27 7.40 -25.60 -10.65
CA LYS A 27 8.41 -25.46 -9.60
C LYS A 27 8.38 -26.64 -8.61
N ARG A 28 7.20 -27.22 -8.35
CA ARG A 28 7.04 -28.41 -7.50
C ARG A 28 7.69 -29.65 -8.11
N VAL A 29 7.56 -29.85 -9.42
CA VAL A 29 8.26 -30.92 -10.15
C VAL A 29 9.77 -30.69 -10.09
N PHE A 30 10.22 -29.46 -10.32
CA PHE A 30 11.64 -29.10 -10.26
C PHE A 30 12.24 -29.25 -8.85
N TYR A 31 11.48 -28.94 -7.80
CA TYR A 31 11.84 -29.16 -6.40
C TYR A 31 12.11 -30.65 -6.13
N TYR A 32 11.25 -31.55 -6.60
CA TYR A 32 11.45 -32.99 -6.43
C TYR A 32 12.63 -33.53 -7.26
N LEU A 33 12.87 -32.96 -8.45
CA LEU A 33 14.00 -33.32 -9.30
C LEU A 33 15.35 -32.81 -8.77
N THR A 34 15.34 -31.70 -8.02
CA THR A 34 16.54 -31.08 -7.45
C THR A 34 16.79 -31.45 -5.98
N LEU A 35 16.09 -32.48 -5.46
CA LEU A 35 16.16 -32.91 -4.05
C LEU A 35 15.91 -31.76 -3.05
N GLY A 36 15.12 -30.76 -3.43
CA GLY A 36 14.80 -29.60 -2.61
C GLY A 36 15.79 -28.45 -2.68
N ASN A 37 16.76 -28.46 -3.61
CA ASN A 37 17.68 -27.33 -3.81
C ASN A 37 16.99 -26.09 -4.41
N VAL A 38 15.92 -26.29 -5.20
CA VAL A 38 15.06 -25.20 -5.70
C VAL A 38 13.78 -25.15 -4.86
N SER A 39 13.87 -24.48 -3.71
CA SER A 39 12.75 -24.15 -2.82
C SER A 39 12.45 -22.66 -2.89
N ASP A 40 11.18 -22.27 -2.81
CA ASP A 40 10.86 -20.87 -2.57
C ASP A 40 11.32 -20.52 -1.13
N GLN A 41 11.88 -19.32 -0.93
CA GLN A 41 12.32 -18.84 0.37
C GLN A 41 11.29 -17.84 0.90
N VAL A 42 10.91 -17.99 2.16
CA VAL A 42 10.05 -17.03 2.86
C VAL A 42 10.79 -16.55 4.11
N GLU A 43 10.59 -15.28 4.43
CA GLU A 43 11.02 -14.71 5.69
C GLU A 43 9.89 -14.87 6.70
N LYS A 44 10.27 -15.38 7.87
CA LYS A 44 9.37 -15.59 8.99
C LYS A 44 9.81 -14.75 10.15
N GLU A 45 8.89 -13.89 10.55
CA GLU A 45 9.09 -12.97 11.64
C GLU A 45 9.06 -13.67 12.99
N THR A 46 9.96 -13.25 13.87
CA THR A 46 10.06 -13.78 15.24
C THR A 46 9.22 -13.02 16.24
N PHE A 47 8.66 -11.86 15.87
CA PHE A 47 7.77 -11.13 16.75
C PHE A 47 6.43 -11.86 16.95
N THR A 48 5.86 -11.68 18.13
CA THR A 48 4.50 -12.16 18.45
C THR A 48 3.48 -11.11 18.05
N ALA A 49 2.24 -11.54 17.81
CA ALA A 49 1.13 -10.63 17.50
C ALA A 49 1.01 -9.51 18.55
N VAL A 50 1.04 -9.89 19.83
CA VAL A 50 0.94 -8.94 20.95
C VAL A 50 2.08 -7.93 20.94
N SER A 51 3.33 -8.37 20.74
CA SER A 51 4.50 -7.48 20.79
C SER A 51 4.55 -6.45 19.67
N ILE A 52 4.03 -6.79 18.48
CA ILE A 52 4.00 -5.83 17.36
C ILE A 52 2.82 -4.86 17.49
N LEU A 53 1.66 -5.36 17.93
CA LEU A 53 0.50 -4.54 18.23
C LEU A 53 0.83 -3.48 19.29
N GLN A 54 1.55 -3.86 20.36
CA GLN A 54 1.98 -2.92 21.40
C GLN A 54 2.87 -1.80 20.84
N GLN A 55 3.84 -2.13 19.99
CA GLN A 55 4.71 -1.13 19.35
C GLN A 55 3.93 -0.19 18.43
N LEU A 56 2.98 -0.72 17.65
CA LEU A 56 2.10 0.09 16.81
C LEU A 56 1.18 0.97 17.65
N ASN A 57 0.64 0.47 18.76
CA ASN A 57 -0.18 1.25 19.68
C ASN A 57 0.60 2.44 20.26
N ASP A 58 1.87 2.26 20.61
CA ASP A 58 2.71 3.39 21.07
C ASP A 58 2.85 4.46 19.98
N VAL A 59 2.98 4.07 18.71
CA VAL A 59 3.01 4.99 17.56
C VAL A 59 1.66 5.71 17.39
N LEU A 60 0.57 4.96 17.34
CA LEU A 60 -0.78 5.48 17.09
C LEU A 60 -1.22 6.44 18.20
N ILE A 61 -1.04 6.06 19.48
CA ILE A 61 -1.34 6.92 20.62
C ILE A 61 -0.45 8.17 20.63
N HIS A 62 0.82 8.09 20.22
CA HIS A 62 1.68 9.26 20.11
C HIS A 62 1.15 10.30 19.12
N LEU A 63 0.47 9.85 18.07
CA LEU A 63 -0.17 10.68 17.05
C LEU A 63 -1.61 11.06 17.39
N GLY A 64 -2.15 10.58 18.52
CA GLY A 64 -3.55 10.80 18.90
C GLY A 64 -4.55 9.98 18.08
N ILE A 65 -4.12 8.85 17.52
CA ILE A 65 -4.96 7.89 16.80
C ILE A 65 -5.35 6.78 17.78
N ASP A 66 -6.58 6.84 18.31
CA ASP A 66 -7.06 5.94 19.37
C ASP A 66 -8.45 5.33 19.10
N ASN A 67 -9.02 5.57 17.91
CA ASN A 67 -10.29 4.99 17.47
C ASN A 67 -10.01 3.77 16.59
N ILE A 68 -10.32 2.58 17.10
CA ILE A 68 -10.19 1.34 16.35
C ILE A 68 -11.54 0.95 15.76
N VAL A 69 -11.54 0.62 14.47
CA VAL A 69 -12.73 0.17 13.76
C VAL A 69 -12.79 -1.35 13.73
N ARG A 70 -11.65 -2.00 13.56
CA ARG A 70 -11.57 -3.46 13.45
C ARG A 70 -10.24 -3.99 13.95
N LEU A 71 -10.28 -5.15 14.61
CA LEU A 71 -9.13 -5.98 14.90
C LEU A 71 -9.45 -7.42 14.53
N SER A 72 -8.75 -7.95 13.53
CA SER A 72 -8.91 -9.32 13.08
C SER A 72 -7.58 -10.06 13.04
N HIS A 73 -7.66 -11.36 13.20
CA HIS A 73 -6.51 -12.26 13.20
C HIS A 73 -6.94 -13.53 12.45
N ASP A 74 -6.23 -13.83 11.35
CA ASP A 74 -6.50 -14.93 10.43
C ASP A 74 -7.95 -14.98 9.94
N GLY A 75 -8.54 -13.79 9.74
CA GLY A 75 -9.93 -13.63 9.30
C GLY A 75 -11.00 -13.69 10.39
N ILE A 76 -10.60 -13.88 11.65
CA ILE A 76 -11.51 -13.86 12.79
C ILE A 76 -11.49 -12.47 13.43
N ASP A 77 -12.65 -11.84 13.51
CA ASP A 77 -12.81 -10.52 14.15
C ASP A 77 -12.88 -10.65 15.67
N PHE A 78 -11.88 -10.10 16.36
CA PHE A 78 -11.86 -9.94 17.81
C PHE A 78 -12.54 -8.62 18.23
N TYR A 79 -12.43 -7.62 17.36
CA TYR A 79 -13.10 -6.34 17.50
C TYR A 79 -13.65 -5.87 16.16
N LEU A 80 -14.87 -5.34 16.18
CA LEU A 80 -15.49 -4.64 15.06
C LEU A 80 -16.47 -3.61 15.63
N ASP A 81 -16.16 -2.33 15.44
CA ASP A 81 -17.05 -1.26 15.81
C ASP A 81 -18.19 -1.12 14.81
N LYS A 82 -19.42 -1.19 15.34
CA LYS A 82 -20.66 -1.05 14.57
C LYS A 82 -21.42 0.23 14.90
N TYR A 83 -20.94 0.98 15.89
CA TYR A 83 -21.69 2.08 16.50
C TYR A 83 -20.90 3.39 16.61
N GLY A 84 -19.65 3.45 16.14
CA GLY A 84 -18.84 4.67 16.15
C GLY A 84 -18.38 5.03 17.57
N LYS A 85 -17.85 4.05 18.31
CA LYS A 85 -17.35 4.27 19.66
C LYS A 85 -15.98 4.92 19.59
N GLU A 86 -15.84 6.08 20.24
CA GLU A 86 -14.57 6.80 20.31
C GLU A 86 -13.68 6.29 21.46
N GLY A 87 -12.36 6.39 21.29
CA GLY A 87 -11.31 6.13 22.28
C GLY A 87 -11.24 4.68 22.74
N ASP A 88 -11.54 3.73 21.85
CA ASP A 88 -11.76 2.32 22.15
C ASP A 88 -10.56 1.40 21.87
N LEU A 89 -9.46 1.93 21.33
CA LEU A 89 -8.25 1.17 21.02
C LEU A 89 -7.75 0.33 22.19
N LYS A 90 -7.67 0.96 23.38
CA LYS A 90 -7.19 0.26 24.59
C LYS A 90 -8.12 -0.89 24.99
N GLU A 91 -9.44 -0.68 24.91
CA GLU A 91 -10.42 -1.72 25.26
C GLU A 91 -10.36 -2.89 24.28
N ALA A 92 -10.21 -2.60 22.97
CA ALA A 92 -10.06 -3.63 21.95
C ALA A 92 -8.79 -4.47 22.16
N PHE A 93 -7.68 -3.83 22.55
CA PHE A 93 -6.41 -4.50 22.84
C PHE A 93 -6.48 -5.34 24.11
N ASP A 94 -7.05 -4.80 25.20
CA ASP A 94 -7.27 -5.55 26.43
C ASP A 94 -8.14 -6.79 26.17
N LYS A 95 -9.17 -6.66 25.32
CA LYS A 95 -10.02 -7.79 24.91
C LYS A 95 -9.24 -8.82 24.08
N TYR A 96 -8.45 -8.38 23.11
CA TYR A 96 -7.61 -9.25 22.30
C TYR A 96 -6.62 -10.06 23.14
N ASP A 97 -5.91 -9.40 24.05
CA ASP A 97 -4.94 -10.03 24.96
C ASP A 97 -5.59 -11.06 25.89
N LEU A 98 -6.87 -10.87 26.27
CA LEU A 98 -7.63 -11.83 27.07
C LEU A 98 -8.13 -13.03 26.27
N GLU A 99 -8.50 -12.84 25.00
CA GLU A 99 -9.09 -13.88 24.16
C GLU A 99 -8.06 -14.73 23.44
N ILE A 100 -6.86 -14.20 23.21
CA ILE A 100 -5.79 -14.92 22.54
C ILE A 100 -5.03 -15.85 23.50
N ASP A 101 -4.86 -17.11 23.11
CA ASP A 101 -3.97 -18.02 23.83
C ASP A 101 -2.53 -17.90 23.32
N HIS A 102 -1.57 -18.45 24.08
CA HIS A 102 -0.16 -18.41 23.69
C HIS A 102 0.09 -19.07 22.32
N SER A 103 -0.69 -20.09 21.94
CA SER A 103 -0.54 -20.76 20.64
C SER A 103 -0.93 -19.82 19.50
N MET A 104 -2.09 -19.18 19.59
CA MET A 104 -2.60 -18.22 18.61
C MET A 104 -1.68 -17.00 18.50
N SER A 105 -1.18 -16.46 19.61
CA SER A 105 -0.23 -15.33 19.60
C SER A 105 1.10 -15.64 18.89
N THR A 106 1.48 -16.93 18.88
CA THR A 106 2.74 -17.42 18.31
C THR A 106 2.58 -18.18 17.01
N HIS A 107 1.37 -18.37 16.48
CA HIS A 107 1.06 -19.14 15.27
C HIS A 107 -0.04 -18.47 14.45
N TYR A 108 0.18 -17.20 14.08
CA TYR A 108 -0.70 -16.47 13.18
C TYR A 108 -0.08 -16.33 11.79
N GLU A 109 -0.93 -16.17 10.77
CA GLU A 109 -0.51 -15.84 9.41
C GLU A 109 -0.61 -14.33 9.16
N LYS A 110 -1.76 -13.72 9.47
CA LYS A 110 -2.05 -12.31 9.24
C LYS A 110 -2.85 -11.67 10.38
N LEU A 111 -2.43 -10.48 10.80
CA LEU A 111 -3.24 -9.58 11.61
C LEU A 111 -3.68 -8.40 10.75
N VAL A 112 -4.91 -7.97 10.96
CA VAL A 112 -5.46 -6.77 10.32
C VAL A 112 -6.03 -5.88 11.41
N MET A 113 -5.56 -4.64 11.43
CA MET A 113 -6.11 -3.58 12.26
C MET A 113 -6.62 -2.47 11.37
N VAL A 114 -7.82 -1.98 11.65
CA VAL A 114 -8.37 -0.81 10.95
C VAL A 114 -8.63 0.27 11.97
N MET A 115 -8.06 1.44 11.75
CA MET A 115 -8.16 2.61 12.62
C MET A 115 -8.86 3.75 11.90
N GLU A 116 -9.51 4.60 12.68
CA GLU A 116 -10.11 5.84 12.24
C GLU A 116 -9.36 7.02 12.87
N HIS A 117 -9.15 8.07 12.09
CA HIS A 117 -8.63 9.34 12.60
C HIS A 117 -9.24 10.50 11.80
N ASP A 118 -9.27 11.69 12.37
CA ASP A 118 -9.71 12.90 11.68
C ASP A 118 -8.90 14.12 12.12
N ASP A 119 -8.65 14.99 11.15
CA ASP A 119 -8.10 16.31 11.40
C ASP A 119 -9.01 17.40 10.82
N THR A 120 -8.51 18.62 10.61
CA THR A 120 -9.31 19.69 10.03
C THR A 120 -9.66 19.49 8.55
N THR A 121 -8.82 18.77 7.80
CA THR A 121 -8.91 18.61 6.35
C THR A 121 -9.47 17.26 5.94
N PHE A 122 -9.06 16.19 6.61
CA PHE A 122 -9.28 14.81 6.20
C PHE A 122 -9.95 13.97 7.28
N LYS A 123 -10.77 13.03 6.81
CA LYS A 123 -11.19 11.83 7.52
C LYS A 123 -10.30 10.68 7.04
N TYR A 124 -9.61 10.04 7.95
CA TYR A 124 -8.65 8.99 7.66
C TYR A 124 -9.18 7.61 8.05
N LEU A 125 -8.93 6.64 7.19
CA LEU A 125 -9.00 5.22 7.48
C LEU A 125 -7.60 4.63 7.34
N LEU A 126 -7.08 3.98 8.38
CA LEU A 126 -5.78 3.33 8.35
C LEU A 126 -5.98 1.82 8.42
N GLU A 127 -5.71 1.12 7.35
CA GLU A 127 -5.65 -0.34 7.27
C GLU A 127 -4.20 -0.77 7.52
N ILE A 128 -3.96 -1.53 8.59
CA ILE A 128 -2.65 -2.04 8.98
C ILE A 128 -2.66 -3.55 8.86
N ASP A 129 -1.96 -4.05 7.86
CA ASP A 129 -1.72 -5.46 7.62
C ASP A 129 -0.38 -5.89 8.19
N ILE A 130 -0.38 -6.94 8.99
CA ILE A 130 0.84 -7.51 9.60
C ILE A 130 0.90 -8.99 9.21
N ASN A 131 1.79 -9.30 8.29
CA ASN A 131 2.06 -10.66 7.85
C ASN A 131 3.24 -11.21 8.63
N ARG A 132 3.05 -12.38 9.25
CA ARG A 132 4.16 -13.04 9.94
C ARG A 132 5.13 -13.72 8.97
N THR A 133 4.60 -14.21 7.86
CA THR A 133 5.38 -14.86 6.81
C THR A 133 5.17 -14.08 5.53
N HIS A 134 6.26 -13.62 4.93
CA HIS A 134 6.26 -12.83 3.71
C HIS A 134 7.36 -13.32 2.76
N LYS A 135 7.33 -12.89 1.50
CA LYS A 135 8.43 -13.24 0.59
C LYS A 135 9.66 -12.45 0.98
N VAL A 136 10.84 -13.03 0.69
CA VAL A 136 12.12 -12.35 0.89
C VAL A 136 12.11 -11.00 0.16
N GLY A 137 12.40 -9.92 0.89
CA GLY A 137 12.42 -8.55 0.37
C GLY A 137 11.06 -7.85 0.28
N GLU A 138 9.97 -8.48 0.73
CA GLU A 138 8.70 -7.81 1.01
C GLU A 138 8.67 -7.30 2.45
N TYR A 139 7.90 -6.24 2.72
CA TYR A 139 7.76 -5.69 4.06
C TYR A 139 6.69 -6.50 4.84
N PRO A 140 6.97 -6.94 6.07
CA PRO A 140 6.01 -7.72 6.86
C PRO A 140 4.83 -6.88 7.35
N ILE A 141 4.97 -5.55 7.41
CA ILE A 141 3.93 -4.63 7.86
C ILE A 141 3.65 -3.62 6.75
N GLU A 142 2.38 -3.52 6.38
CA GLU A 142 1.90 -2.51 5.43
C GLU A 142 0.75 -1.72 6.06
N MET A 143 0.88 -0.40 6.09
CA MET A 143 -0.16 0.51 6.52
C MET A 143 -0.66 1.30 5.32
N LYS A 144 -1.89 1.04 4.91
CA LYS A 144 -2.60 1.81 3.89
C LYS A 144 -3.47 2.86 4.58
N VAL A 145 -3.21 4.12 4.27
CA VAL A 145 -3.89 5.29 4.82
C VAL A 145 -4.75 5.88 3.71
N THR A 146 -6.07 5.91 3.90
CA THR A 146 -6.99 6.59 2.98
C THR A 146 -7.44 7.91 3.60
N GLY A 147 -7.26 9.03 2.90
CA GLY A 147 -7.70 10.36 3.32
C GLY A 147 -8.84 10.91 2.47
N LEU A 148 -10.03 11.02 3.05
CA LEU A 148 -11.23 11.60 2.45
C LEU A 148 -11.43 13.05 2.92
N LEU A 149 -11.87 13.95 2.06
CA LEU A 149 -11.96 15.38 2.36
C LEU A 149 -13.16 15.71 3.26
N ASN A 150 -12.88 16.28 4.44
CA ASN A 150 -13.91 16.67 5.41
C ASN A 150 -14.86 17.74 4.89
N GLN A 151 -14.34 18.67 4.06
CA GLN A 151 -15.12 19.79 3.54
C GLN A 151 -16.31 19.37 2.67
N PHE A 152 -16.30 18.15 2.12
CA PHE A 152 -17.32 17.65 1.20
C PHE A 152 -18.16 16.51 1.77
N LYS A 153 -18.07 16.24 3.08
CA LYS A 153 -18.95 15.26 3.69
C LYS A 153 -20.41 15.62 3.41
N LYS A 154 -21.20 14.62 3.01
CA LYS A 154 -22.59 14.82 2.63
C LYS A 154 -23.43 15.30 3.81
N SER A 155 -23.41 14.59 4.95
CA SER A 155 -24.31 14.87 6.07
C SER A 155 -25.76 14.99 5.58
N ASP A 156 -26.53 15.98 6.04
CA ASP A 156 -27.92 16.20 5.61
C ASP A 156 -28.07 16.88 4.23
N LYS A 157 -26.96 17.09 3.49
CA LYS A 157 -26.99 17.75 2.17
C LYS A 157 -27.51 16.79 1.10
N ASP A 158 -28.19 17.34 0.10
CA ASP A 158 -28.47 16.61 -1.13
C ASP A 158 -27.26 16.64 -2.08
N ARG A 159 -27.33 15.84 -3.14
CA ARG A 159 -26.29 15.77 -4.17
C ARG A 159 -25.94 17.15 -4.74
N THR A 160 -26.95 17.95 -5.12
CA THR A 160 -26.75 19.26 -5.75
C THR A 160 -26.03 20.25 -4.84
N ALA A 161 -26.30 20.22 -3.53
CA ALA A 161 -25.58 21.02 -2.57
C ALA A 161 -24.10 20.63 -2.47
N VAL A 162 -23.78 19.33 -2.48
CA VAL A 162 -22.39 18.86 -2.49
C VAL A 162 -21.68 19.24 -3.79
N GLU A 163 -22.31 19.06 -4.95
CA GLU A 163 -21.79 19.51 -6.25
C GLU A 163 -21.52 21.02 -6.27
N SER A 164 -22.40 21.81 -5.66
CA SER A 164 -22.22 23.27 -5.55
C SER A 164 -21.06 23.67 -4.64
N GLU A 165 -20.74 22.91 -3.59
CA GLU A 165 -19.54 23.17 -2.76
C GLU A 165 -18.25 22.85 -3.53
N MET A 166 -18.33 21.89 -4.46
CA MET A 166 -17.21 21.47 -5.30
C MET A 166 -16.99 22.40 -6.50
N SER A 167 -17.98 23.18 -6.94
CA SER A 167 -17.95 23.91 -8.22
C SER A 167 -16.74 24.83 -8.41
N ASP A 168 -16.27 25.49 -7.35
CA ASP A 168 -15.13 26.40 -7.40
C ASP A 168 -13.81 25.69 -7.75
N ILE A 169 -13.72 24.38 -7.48
CA ILE A 169 -12.57 23.53 -7.85
C ILE A 169 -12.60 23.24 -9.34
N PHE A 170 -13.77 22.94 -9.89
CA PHE A 170 -13.93 22.48 -11.27
C PHE A 170 -14.16 23.62 -12.28
N LYS A 171 -14.12 24.88 -11.84
CA LYS A 171 -14.35 26.04 -12.73
C LYS A 171 -13.36 26.10 -13.90
N ASP A 172 -12.11 25.65 -13.68
CA ASP A 172 -11.03 25.61 -14.65
C ASP A 172 -9.91 24.66 -14.19
N GLN A 173 -9.03 24.27 -15.11
CA GLN A 173 -7.93 23.34 -14.86
C GLN A 173 -6.92 23.85 -13.81
N GLU A 174 -6.68 25.18 -13.76
CA GLU A 174 -5.72 25.77 -12.83
C GLU A 174 -6.22 25.64 -11.38
N ALA A 175 -7.50 25.90 -11.15
CA ALA A 175 -8.16 25.75 -9.86
C ALA A 175 -8.14 24.29 -9.39
N TYR A 176 -8.48 23.36 -10.29
CA TYR A 176 -8.43 21.93 -10.01
C TYR A 176 -7.02 21.47 -9.62
N ASN A 177 -6.02 21.78 -10.45
CA ASN A 177 -4.63 21.39 -10.22
C ASN A 177 -4.08 21.97 -8.91
N LYS A 178 -4.38 23.25 -8.63
CA LYS A 178 -3.98 23.91 -7.39
C LYS A 178 -4.63 23.26 -6.17
N PHE A 179 -5.91 22.91 -6.25
CA PHE A 179 -6.62 22.24 -5.17
C PHE A 179 -6.02 20.85 -4.91
N LYS A 180 -5.88 20.02 -5.96
CA LYS A 180 -5.28 18.68 -5.87
C LYS A 180 -3.89 18.75 -5.23
N ALA A 181 -2.99 19.61 -5.74
CA ALA A 181 -1.63 19.74 -5.23
C ALA A 181 -1.58 20.20 -3.76
N SER A 182 -2.44 21.15 -3.35
CA SER A 182 -2.52 21.59 -1.96
C SER A 182 -2.95 20.45 -1.03
N LYS A 183 -3.97 19.68 -1.41
CA LYS A 183 -4.50 18.59 -0.60
C LYS A 183 -3.58 17.37 -0.58
N GLN A 184 -2.92 17.08 -1.69
CA GLN A 184 -1.86 16.08 -1.73
C GLN A 184 -0.72 16.43 -0.77
N TYR A 185 -0.26 17.68 -0.76
CA TYR A 185 0.79 18.13 0.16
C TYR A 185 0.38 17.97 1.63
N GLU A 186 -0.85 18.41 1.99
CA GLU A 186 -1.39 18.24 3.35
C GLU A 186 -1.43 16.75 3.76
N PHE A 187 -1.89 15.87 2.85
CA PHE A 187 -1.93 14.43 3.07
C PHE A 187 -0.53 13.82 3.24
N GLU A 188 0.42 14.21 2.40
CA GLU A 188 1.81 13.75 2.49
C GLU A 188 2.51 14.21 3.78
N GLN A 189 2.16 15.38 4.33
CA GLN A 189 2.66 15.79 5.65
C GLN A 189 2.19 14.82 6.74
N PHE A 190 0.91 14.44 6.75
CA PHE A 190 0.38 13.47 7.72
C PHE A 190 1.08 12.11 7.61
N LEU A 191 1.28 11.60 6.39
CA LEU A 191 2.04 10.35 6.21
C LEU A 191 3.49 10.45 6.70
N ASN A 192 4.14 11.60 6.48
CA ASN A 192 5.48 11.84 6.99
C ASN A 192 5.50 11.89 8.52
N GLU A 193 4.48 12.45 9.17
CA GLU A 193 4.34 12.40 10.63
C GLU A 193 4.24 10.96 11.14
N ILE A 194 3.42 10.13 10.49
CA ILE A 194 3.32 8.70 10.80
C ILE A 194 4.68 8.01 10.63
N LYS A 195 5.33 8.21 9.47
CA LYS A 195 6.65 7.66 9.18
C LYS A 195 7.68 8.03 10.26
N MET A 196 7.72 9.30 10.65
CA MET A 196 8.68 9.78 11.65
C MET A 196 8.37 9.23 13.04
N ALA A 197 7.09 9.05 13.40
CA ALA A 197 6.69 8.41 14.64
C ALA A 197 7.10 6.92 14.67
N ILE A 198 6.91 6.19 13.57
CA ILE A 198 7.37 4.80 13.41
C ILE A 198 8.88 4.72 13.61
N ILE A 199 9.67 5.51 12.88
CA ILE A 199 11.14 5.51 12.98
C ILE A 199 11.62 5.81 14.40
N LYS A 200 10.88 6.66 15.13
CA LYS A 200 11.26 7.10 16.48
C LYS A 200 10.90 6.10 17.57
N LEU A 201 9.76 5.42 17.44
CA LEU A 201 9.15 4.62 18.51
C LEU A 201 9.28 3.11 18.27
N MET A 202 9.43 2.69 17.02
CA MET A 202 9.67 1.31 16.63
C MET A 202 11.14 1.11 16.24
N LYS A 203 11.65 -0.10 16.44
CA LYS A 203 12.95 -0.49 15.88
C LYS A 203 12.71 -0.99 14.47
N VAL A 204 13.10 -0.19 13.49
CA VAL A 204 12.89 -0.45 12.06
C VAL A 204 14.19 -0.31 11.31
N ASP A 205 14.41 -1.18 10.34
CA ASP A 205 15.55 -1.14 9.43
C ASP A 205 15.24 -0.23 8.25
N ASP A 206 14.00 -0.28 7.76
CA ASP A 206 13.54 0.58 6.67
C ASP A 206 12.04 0.94 6.77
N VAL A 207 11.70 2.11 6.24
CA VAL A 207 10.32 2.59 6.12
C VAL A 207 10.14 3.34 4.80
N ILE A 208 9.34 2.76 3.90
CA ILE A 208 9.02 3.33 2.59
C ILE A 208 7.60 3.90 2.62
N THR A 209 7.42 5.04 1.96
CA THR A 209 6.13 5.71 1.82
C THR A 209 5.85 5.98 0.35
N LYS A 210 4.64 5.65 -0.11
CA LYS A 210 4.14 5.96 -1.46
C LYS A 210 2.80 6.63 -1.35
N THR A 211 2.51 7.56 -2.28
CA THR A 211 1.21 8.25 -2.35
C THR A 211 0.60 8.10 -3.72
N LYS A 212 -0.73 8.06 -3.74
CA LYS A 212 -1.55 7.95 -4.94
C LYS A 212 -2.77 8.84 -4.79
N THR A 213 -3.21 9.43 -5.90
CA THR A 213 -4.52 10.05 -5.99
C THR A 213 -5.48 9.07 -6.64
N LYS A 214 -6.63 8.84 -6.02
CA LYS A 214 -7.65 7.92 -6.51
C LYS A 214 -8.91 8.66 -6.92
N VAL A 215 -9.55 8.25 -8.01
CA VAL A 215 -10.85 8.75 -8.48
C VAL A 215 -11.77 7.56 -8.69
N VAL A 216 -12.92 7.62 -8.02
CA VAL A 216 -13.96 6.61 -8.17
C VAL A 216 -14.75 6.90 -9.44
N VAL A 217 -14.98 5.86 -10.23
CA VAL A 217 -15.83 5.86 -11.43
C VAL A 217 -17.04 4.97 -11.13
N PRO A 218 -18.18 5.56 -10.70
CA PRO A 218 -19.34 4.77 -10.36
C PRO A 218 -19.99 4.14 -11.58
N LYS A 219 -20.44 2.89 -11.45
CA LYS A 219 -21.15 2.20 -12.52
C LYS A 219 -22.50 2.85 -12.83
N ASN A 220 -23.18 3.31 -11.78
CA ASN A 220 -24.49 3.94 -11.85
C ASN A 220 -24.45 5.28 -11.13
N LYS A 221 -25.35 6.17 -11.53
CA LYS A 221 -25.59 7.44 -10.86
C LYS A 221 -25.89 7.26 -9.37
N VAL A 222 -25.08 7.90 -8.53
CA VAL A 222 -25.28 7.95 -7.07
C VAL A 222 -26.09 9.20 -6.72
N GLN A 223 -27.28 9.05 -6.15
CA GLN A 223 -28.14 10.18 -5.72
C GLN A 223 -28.10 10.36 -4.21
N GLU A 224 -28.11 9.26 -3.46
CA GLU A 224 -28.11 9.24 -2.00
C GLU A 224 -27.06 8.25 -1.46
N GLU A 225 -26.77 8.33 -0.15
CA GLU A 225 -25.83 7.40 0.52
C GLU A 225 -26.27 5.94 0.42
N SER A 226 -27.58 5.68 0.33
CA SER A 226 -28.12 4.33 0.18
C SER A 226 -27.77 3.68 -1.16
N ASP A 227 -27.35 4.47 -2.15
CA ASP A 227 -26.95 3.97 -3.46
C ASP A 227 -25.49 3.48 -3.46
N ILE A 228 -24.72 3.83 -2.43
CA ILE A 228 -23.33 3.39 -2.27
C ILE A 228 -23.31 1.89 -2.01
N ARG A 229 -22.54 1.18 -2.84
CA ARG A 229 -22.29 -0.25 -2.71
C ARG A 229 -21.06 -0.48 -1.85
N TYR A 230 -21.08 -1.56 -1.07
CA TYR A 230 -19.98 -1.93 -0.20
C TYR A 230 -19.47 -3.32 -0.55
N ASP A 231 -18.15 -3.49 -0.51
CA ASP A 231 -17.51 -4.79 -0.63
C ASP A 231 -16.99 -5.27 0.73
N GLN A 232 -17.66 -6.28 1.27
CA GLN A 232 -17.29 -6.96 2.52
C GLN A 232 -16.67 -8.35 2.25
N SER A 233 -16.17 -8.57 1.04
CA SER A 233 -15.46 -9.77 0.68
C SER A 233 -14.19 -9.94 1.52
N PHE A 234 -13.75 -11.20 1.66
CA PHE A 234 -12.58 -11.52 2.47
C PHE A 234 -11.33 -10.86 1.86
N GLY A 235 -10.59 -10.11 2.69
CA GLY A 235 -9.40 -9.38 2.26
C GLY A 235 -9.65 -7.92 1.91
N GLN A 236 -10.91 -7.47 1.89
CA GLN A 236 -11.25 -6.05 1.71
C GLN A 236 -11.49 -5.37 3.05
N TYR A 237 -10.66 -4.38 3.35
CA TYR A 237 -10.71 -3.61 4.60
C TYR A 237 -10.63 -2.10 4.38
N GLY A 238 -10.67 -1.63 3.13
CA GLY A 238 -10.61 -0.21 2.78
C GLY A 238 -11.93 0.53 3.01
N VAL A 239 -11.99 1.78 2.54
CA VAL A 239 -13.15 2.67 2.70
C VAL A 239 -14.44 2.13 2.08
N HIS A 240 -14.35 1.26 1.07
CA HIS A 240 -15.48 0.59 0.43
C HIS A 240 -16.08 -0.57 1.25
N TYR A 241 -15.50 -0.91 2.41
CA TYR A 241 -16.06 -1.94 3.30
C TYR A 241 -17.41 -1.53 3.93
N GLY A 242 -17.65 -0.22 4.06
CA GLY A 242 -18.86 0.33 4.68
C GLY A 242 -18.77 0.43 6.20
N TYR A 243 -17.62 0.84 6.72
CA TYR A 243 -17.49 1.17 8.14
C TYR A 243 -18.40 2.33 8.54
N TYR A 244 -18.86 2.31 9.78
CA TYR A 244 -19.76 3.32 10.33
C TYR A 244 -19.18 4.74 10.15
N GLY A 245 -20.00 5.68 9.70
CA GLY A 245 -19.61 7.08 9.58
C GLY A 245 -18.79 7.46 8.34
N PHE A 246 -18.39 6.50 7.48
CA PHE A 246 -17.60 6.78 6.28
C PHE A 246 -18.43 7.08 5.02
N SER A 247 -19.70 6.67 4.97
CA SER A 247 -20.59 6.85 3.82
C SER A 247 -20.71 8.31 3.37
N ASP A 248 -20.84 9.24 4.32
CA ASP A 248 -20.89 10.69 4.06
C ASP A 248 -19.67 11.20 3.29
N PHE A 249 -18.50 10.65 3.61
CA PHE A 249 -17.22 11.05 3.04
C PHE A 249 -16.96 10.31 1.73
N LEU A 250 -17.41 9.07 1.62
CA LEU A 250 -17.31 8.31 0.37
C LEU A 250 -18.24 8.89 -0.70
N PHE A 251 -19.39 9.45 -0.31
CA PHE A 251 -20.39 10.02 -1.23
C PHE A 251 -19.82 11.06 -2.19
N TYR A 252 -19.12 12.09 -1.71
CA TYR A 252 -18.56 13.11 -2.61
C TYR A 252 -17.51 12.51 -3.56
N SER A 253 -16.83 11.46 -3.13
CA SER A 253 -15.79 10.82 -3.93
C SER A 253 -16.37 10.18 -5.19
N MET A 254 -17.62 9.69 -5.10
CA MET A 254 -18.42 9.12 -6.20
C MET A 254 -18.84 10.19 -7.22
N LEU A 255 -19.03 11.44 -6.79
CA LEU A 255 -19.43 12.53 -7.69
C LEU A 255 -18.27 13.09 -8.52
N TRP A 256 -17.04 12.76 -8.14
CA TRP A 256 -15.85 13.44 -8.65
C TRP A 256 -15.59 13.22 -10.13
N SER A 257 -15.80 11.99 -10.62
CA SER A 257 -15.67 11.65 -12.05
C SER A 257 -16.60 12.51 -12.91
N ASN A 258 -17.88 12.58 -12.52
CA ASN A 258 -18.90 13.35 -13.24
C ASN A 258 -18.67 14.86 -13.16
N MET A 259 -18.18 15.36 -12.02
CA MET A 259 -17.77 16.75 -11.89
C MET A 259 -16.60 17.09 -12.81
N SER A 260 -15.63 16.20 -12.97
CA SER A 260 -14.55 16.37 -13.94
C SER A 260 -15.09 16.38 -15.37
N HIS A 261 -15.94 15.41 -15.73
CA HIS A 261 -16.54 15.27 -17.06
C HIS A 261 -17.31 16.52 -17.48
N THR A 262 -18.27 16.95 -16.65
CA THR A 262 -19.18 18.07 -16.94
C THR A 262 -18.41 19.39 -17.14
N ASN A 263 -17.25 19.52 -16.52
CA ASN A 263 -16.42 20.72 -16.58
C ASN A 263 -15.19 20.58 -17.50
N ASN A 264 -15.05 19.46 -18.24
CA ASN A 264 -13.94 19.17 -19.13
C ASN A 264 -12.57 19.29 -18.45
N ILE A 265 -12.44 18.72 -17.24
CA ILE A 265 -11.19 18.70 -16.48
C ILE A 265 -10.36 17.49 -16.88
N THR A 266 -9.11 17.72 -17.27
CA THR A 266 -8.14 16.65 -17.48
C THR A 266 -7.55 16.23 -16.14
N MET A 267 -7.51 14.93 -15.85
CA MET A 267 -6.92 14.40 -14.61
C MET A 267 -5.51 13.87 -14.92
N TYR A 268 -4.53 14.28 -14.12
CA TYR A 268 -3.14 13.83 -14.25
C TYR A 268 -2.77 12.89 -13.11
N GLU A 269 -1.89 11.92 -13.34
CA GLU A 269 -1.33 11.00 -12.33
C GLU A 269 -2.42 10.48 -11.36
N THR A 270 -3.37 9.73 -11.91
CA THR A 270 -4.58 9.32 -11.18
C THR A 270 -4.83 7.82 -11.36
N HIS A 271 -5.09 7.15 -10.24
CA HIS A 271 -5.62 5.79 -10.22
C HIS A 271 -7.14 5.85 -10.29
N LEU A 272 -7.73 5.12 -11.23
CA LEU A 272 -9.17 4.94 -11.33
C LEU A 272 -9.58 3.68 -10.57
N GLU A 273 -10.74 3.73 -9.94
CA GLU A 273 -11.34 2.58 -9.27
C GLU A 273 -12.85 2.54 -9.42
N SER A 274 -13.43 1.34 -9.28
CA SER A 274 -14.87 1.15 -9.29
C SER A 274 -15.54 1.67 -8.01
N ASP A 275 -16.86 1.74 -8.01
CA ASP A 275 -17.65 2.08 -6.81
C ASP A 275 -17.61 1.04 -5.69
N MET A 276 -16.92 -0.08 -5.89
CA MET A 276 -16.63 -1.09 -4.87
C MET A 276 -15.15 -1.17 -4.50
N GLY A 277 -14.31 -0.30 -5.08
CA GLY A 277 -12.87 -0.22 -4.78
C GLY A 277 -11.97 -1.14 -5.60
N GLU A 278 -12.48 -1.73 -6.69
CA GLU A 278 -11.65 -2.50 -7.62
C GLU A 278 -10.79 -1.54 -8.44
N GLU A 279 -9.47 -1.79 -8.54
CA GLU A 279 -8.56 -0.96 -9.33
C GLU A 279 -8.86 -1.12 -10.83
N LEU A 280 -9.18 0.00 -11.50
CA LEU A 280 -9.45 0.05 -12.94
C LEU A 280 -8.21 0.41 -13.75
N GLY A 281 -7.18 0.99 -13.11
CA GLY A 281 -5.89 1.29 -13.73
C GLY A 281 -5.28 2.62 -13.27
N PHE A 282 -4.03 2.84 -13.69
CA PHE A 282 -3.30 4.10 -13.50
C PHE A 282 -3.14 4.84 -14.83
N PHE A 283 -3.31 6.15 -14.80
CA PHE A 283 -3.19 7.00 -15.97
C PHE A 283 -2.39 8.27 -15.65
N ASP A 284 -1.39 8.57 -16.48
CA ASP A 284 -0.61 9.81 -16.41
C ASP A 284 -1.45 11.03 -16.80
N GLU A 285 -2.32 10.88 -17.79
CA GLU A 285 -3.25 11.90 -18.27
C GLU A 285 -4.56 11.24 -18.73
N VAL A 286 -5.69 11.75 -18.26
CA VAL A 286 -7.04 11.27 -18.58
C VAL A 286 -7.90 12.43 -19.02
N ASP A 287 -8.34 12.40 -20.28
CA ASP A 287 -9.41 13.27 -20.77
C ASP A 287 -10.77 12.76 -20.26
N THR A 288 -11.44 13.55 -19.43
CA THR A 288 -12.71 13.16 -18.82
C THR A 288 -13.92 13.42 -19.71
N SER A 289 -13.75 13.89 -20.95
CA SER A 289 -14.85 14.12 -21.89
C SER A 289 -15.56 12.85 -22.38
N SER A 290 -15.01 11.67 -22.11
CA SER A 290 -15.63 10.39 -22.46
C SER A 290 -16.83 10.05 -21.59
N ASP A 291 -17.75 9.23 -22.13
CA ASP A 291 -18.95 8.79 -21.42
C ASP A 291 -18.64 7.93 -20.18
N TYR A 292 -17.41 7.40 -20.05
CA TYR A 292 -16.98 6.65 -18.86
C TYR A 292 -17.04 7.45 -17.57
N PHE A 293 -16.83 8.77 -17.65
CA PHE A 293 -16.88 9.67 -16.50
C PHE A 293 -18.25 10.33 -16.33
N ASN A 294 -19.17 10.09 -17.26
CA ASN A 294 -20.53 10.64 -17.24
C ASN A 294 -21.46 9.70 -16.49
N ASP A 295 -21.91 10.09 -15.30
CA ASP A 295 -22.76 9.24 -14.47
C ASP A 295 -24.23 9.17 -14.93
N GLU A 296 -24.61 9.89 -15.99
CA GLU A 296 -25.91 9.75 -16.66
C GLU A 296 -25.98 8.52 -17.58
N VAL A 297 -24.83 7.89 -17.87
CA VAL A 297 -24.70 6.68 -18.69
C VAL A 297 -24.13 5.57 -17.80
N GLU A 298 -24.66 4.34 -17.94
CA GLU A 298 -24.10 3.19 -17.21
C GLU A 298 -22.69 2.90 -17.74
N THR A 299 -21.70 2.85 -16.83
CA THR A 299 -20.32 2.57 -17.18
C THR A 299 -20.09 1.07 -17.33
N ASP A 300 -19.47 0.65 -18.43
CA ASP A 300 -18.90 -0.69 -18.58
C ASP A 300 -17.41 -0.66 -18.23
N TYR A 301 -17.04 -1.36 -17.16
CA TYR A 301 -15.64 -1.41 -16.69
C TYR A 301 -14.73 -2.22 -17.61
N HIS A 302 -15.28 -3.13 -18.43
CA HIS A 302 -14.48 -3.97 -19.32
C HIS A 302 -13.81 -3.17 -20.44
N ASP A 303 -14.36 -2.03 -20.83
CA ASP A 303 -13.76 -1.22 -21.88
C ASP A 303 -12.52 -0.43 -21.39
N LEU A 304 -12.43 -0.13 -20.08
CA LEU A 304 -11.30 0.56 -19.44
C LEU A 304 -10.04 -0.31 -19.31
N GLU A 305 -10.19 -1.62 -19.11
CA GLU A 305 -9.07 -2.58 -19.03
C GLU A 305 -8.29 -2.68 -20.34
N THR A 306 -8.87 -2.24 -21.46
CA THR A 306 -8.27 -2.36 -22.80
C THR A 306 -7.32 -1.21 -23.16
N GLU A 307 -7.37 -0.08 -22.46
CA GLU A 307 -6.47 1.08 -22.67
C GLU A 307 -5.28 1.11 -21.71
N SER A 308 -5.28 0.28 -20.66
CA SER A 308 -4.10 0.05 -19.82
C SER A 308 -3.12 -0.89 -20.51
N GLU A 309 -2.29 -0.36 -21.41
CA GLU A 309 -1.10 -1.07 -21.89
C GLU A 309 -0.18 -1.38 -20.68
N ASP A 310 -0.21 -2.65 -20.27
CA ASP A 310 0.81 -3.45 -19.60
C ASP A 310 2.02 -2.71 -18.96
N TYR A 311 1.77 -1.87 -17.94
CA TYR A 311 2.79 -1.53 -16.95
C TYR A 311 2.80 -2.59 -15.85
N SER A 312 3.29 -3.77 -16.23
CA SER A 312 3.75 -4.79 -15.29
C SER A 312 4.67 -4.17 -14.24
N SER A 313 4.39 -4.48 -12.98
CA SER A 313 5.14 -4.06 -11.79
C SER A 313 6.53 -4.71 -11.71
N ASP A 314 7.44 -4.37 -12.63
CA ASP A 314 8.82 -4.86 -12.65
C ASP A 314 9.80 -3.80 -13.18
N ASP A 315 9.70 -2.55 -12.73
CA ASP A 315 10.83 -1.60 -12.83
C ASP A 315 11.63 -1.62 -11.52
N PHE A 316 12.30 -2.77 -11.34
CA PHE A 316 13.45 -2.91 -10.47
C PHE A 316 14.70 -2.48 -11.26
N GLU A 317 14.91 -1.17 -11.41
CA GLU A 317 16.22 -0.65 -11.77
C GLU A 317 16.89 -0.07 -10.53
N SER A 318 17.76 -0.89 -9.93
CA SER A 318 18.75 -0.41 -8.99
C SER A 318 19.67 0.58 -9.72
N ASN A 319 19.60 1.85 -9.34
CA ASN A 319 20.64 2.82 -9.67
C ASN A 319 21.95 2.40 -8.97
N ASP A 320 22.76 1.58 -9.63
CA ASP A 320 24.17 1.42 -9.29
C ASP A 320 24.95 2.58 -9.88
N THR A 321 25.42 3.44 -8.98
CA THR A 321 26.25 4.59 -9.30
C THR A 321 27.65 4.15 -9.73
N GLY A 322 27.90 4.22 -11.04
CA GLY A 322 29.09 4.81 -11.64
C GLY A 322 30.46 4.23 -11.29
N PHE A 323 31.00 3.39 -12.17
CA PHE A 323 32.43 3.38 -12.47
C PHE A 323 32.64 3.18 -13.98
N GLU A 324 33.00 4.26 -14.67
CA GLU A 324 33.47 4.23 -16.05
C GLU A 324 34.86 3.61 -16.14
N SER A 325 35.04 2.60 -17.01
CA SER A 325 36.28 2.46 -17.75
C SER A 325 36.06 1.67 -19.05
N THR A 326 36.11 2.43 -20.13
CA THR A 326 36.44 2.15 -21.54
C THR A 326 36.83 0.73 -21.96
N GLU A 327 36.23 0.34 -23.09
CA GLU A 327 36.46 -0.83 -23.94
C GLU A 327 37.93 -1.25 -24.09
N ASP A 328 38.21 -2.54 -23.92
CA ASP A 328 38.95 -3.25 -24.96
C ASP A 328 38.64 -4.76 -25.01
N SER A 329 38.67 -5.25 -26.23
CA SER A 329 38.30 -6.56 -26.73
C SER A 329 39.29 -7.69 -26.38
N GLY A 330 38.80 -8.93 -26.24
CA GLY A 330 39.70 -10.11 -26.34
C GLY A 330 39.25 -11.39 -25.64
N SER A 331 38.66 -12.31 -26.40
CA SER A 331 38.47 -13.74 -26.07
C SER A 331 39.81 -14.46 -25.93
N TRP A 332 40.03 -15.27 -24.89
CA TRP A 332 41.25 -16.09 -24.78
C TRP A 332 41.13 -17.39 -23.96
N PHE A 333 40.29 -18.31 -24.39
CA PHE A 333 40.65 -19.73 -24.23
C PHE A 333 41.64 -20.08 -25.36
N ASP A 334 42.92 -20.27 -25.03
CA ASP A 334 43.83 -21.03 -25.87
C ASP A 334 44.78 -21.88 -25.01
N PHE A 335 45.02 -23.09 -25.49
CA PHE A 335 45.64 -24.22 -24.79
C PHE A 335 46.89 -24.65 -25.56
N GLY A 336 48.03 -24.75 -24.87
CA GLY A 336 49.32 -25.24 -25.39
C GLY A 336 50.43 -24.22 -25.12
N GLY A 337 51.59 -24.53 -24.55
CA GLY A 337 52.31 -25.79 -24.41
C GLY A 337 53.76 -25.53 -24.84
N ASP A 338 54.70 -25.72 -23.91
CA ASP A 338 56.17 -25.84 -24.08
C ASP A 338 56.93 -24.61 -24.66
N SER A 339 58.18 -24.29 -24.34
CA SER A 339 59.25 -24.75 -23.43
C SER A 339 60.42 -23.76 -23.56
N ASP A 340 61.30 -23.71 -22.55
CA ASP A 340 62.72 -23.30 -22.61
C ASP A 340 63.02 -21.81 -22.90
N SER A 341 64.03 -21.13 -22.34
CA SER A 341 65.13 -21.34 -21.38
C SER A 341 65.89 -19.99 -21.47
N ASP A 342 66.30 -19.27 -20.43
CA ASP A 342 67.51 -19.43 -19.62
C ASP A 342 68.08 -18.01 -19.35
N TRP A 343 69.06 -17.90 -18.43
CA TRP A 343 69.90 -16.73 -18.07
C TRP A 343 69.48 -15.85 -16.88
N GLY A 344 69.95 -16.26 -15.69
CA GLY A 344 71.17 -15.64 -15.14
C GLY A 344 71.03 -14.55 -14.06
N GLY A 345 71.18 -14.98 -12.79
CA GLY A 345 72.30 -14.52 -11.97
C GLY A 345 72.08 -13.49 -10.86
N PHE A 346 72.61 -13.86 -9.69
CA PHE A 346 73.10 -13.06 -8.54
C PHE A 346 72.16 -12.83 -7.33
N ASP A 347 72.48 -13.58 -6.26
CA ASP A 347 72.88 -13.12 -4.90
C ASP A 347 71.84 -12.31 -4.08
N ASP A 348 71.58 -12.52 -2.78
CA ASP A 348 72.26 -13.27 -1.72
C ASP A 348 71.38 -13.16 -0.42
N PHE A 349 71.81 -13.87 0.64
CA PHE A 349 71.51 -13.68 2.08
C PHE A 349 70.36 -14.46 2.78
N ASP A 350 70.82 -15.50 3.50
CA ASP A 350 70.57 -15.87 4.91
C ASP A 350 69.14 -16.05 5.44
N SER A 351 68.84 -17.28 5.89
CA SER A 351 68.51 -17.48 7.30
C SER A 351 68.79 -18.91 7.76
N ASP A 352 69.36 -18.94 8.94
CA ASP A 352 70.02 -20.01 9.65
C ASP A 352 69.00 -20.79 10.53
N TRP A 353 69.22 -22.11 10.61
CA TRP A 353 68.74 -23.13 11.58
C TRP A 353 67.27 -23.58 11.64
#